data_AF-A0A1Q9HNT7-F1
#
_entry.id   AF-A0A1Q9HNT7-F1
#
_cell.length_a   1.000
_cell.length_b   1.000
_cell.length_c   1.000
_cell.angle_alpha   90.00
_cell.angle_beta   90.00
_cell.angle_gamma   90.00
#
_symmetry.space_group_name_H-M   'P 1'
#
loop_
_entity.id
_entity.type
_entity.pdbx_description
1 polymer ?
#
loop_
_entity_poly.entity_id
_entity_poly.type
_entity_poly.pdbx_seq_one_letter_code
_entity_poly.pdbx_strand_id
1 'polypeptide(L)'
;MDIKMLPISATRAKLLTMMALGGACFTLPVSAEAFLCDATQASAQELPLLASSCPIGKGLWGKQQPRGDQSTFWIQCGVLSKPLSVDEAKLIYQHISTDVWAKIEGKNARCLIGPYQDFSTANKELKAVKKLQPYKEAFVREVVKGAPPVVEKTKLAPAVVSKSSTPKAATPARQSTTIIPPASSAKIEPIKTVPEKAAAKSDKLEISIRRELKVGNLHFKVPYLPFSDDQFYMEYDIPWNRLDFARANHVCQVLGMEVPNPQQWQTLLAADVMKSHQWPMYLPYWGADNSALFTSGRVTQTSGKSLLNVMCVK
;
A
#
# COMPACT_ATOMS: atom_id res chain seq x y z
N MET A 1 76.03 36.14 44.44
CA MET A 1 76.76 34.88 44.24
C MET A 1 76.31 34.34 42.90
N ASP A 2 77.01 34.81 41.86
CA ASP A 2 76.77 34.50 40.46
C ASP A 2 77.59 33.27 40.08
N ILE A 3 76.93 32.23 39.56
CA ILE A 3 77.59 31.06 38.99
C ILE A 3 77.15 30.87 37.54
N LYS A 4 78.11 31.24 36.69
CA LYS A 4 78.40 30.91 35.29
C LYS A 4 77.57 29.80 34.62
N MET A 5 77.13 30.11 33.39
CA MET A 5 76.90 29.15 32.31
C MET A 5 78.22 28.65 31.71
N LEU A 6 78.23 27.41 31.19
CA LEU A 6 78.77 26.97 29.86
C LEU A 6 78.58 25.44 29.66
N PRO A 7 78.71 24.86 28.43
CA PRO A 7 77.66 24.09 27.76
C PRO A 7 78.11 22.71 27.20
N ILE A 8 77.20 21.79 26.88
CA ILE A 8 77.47 20.58 26.05
C ILE A 8 76.17 20.22 25.31
N SER A 9 76.02 20.59 24.04
CA SER A 9 76.34 19.85 22.80
C SER A 9 75.12 19.10 22.23
N ALA A 10 74.80 19.44 20.99
CA ALA A 10 73.74 18.86 20.18
C ALA A 10 74.16 17.48 19.66
N THR A 11 73.33 16.45 19.88
CA THR A 11 73.35 15.26 19.03
C THR A 11 71.97 14.61 18.95
N ARG A 12 71.33 14.82 17.79
CA ARG A 12 70.49 13.89 17.03
C ARG A 12 69.46 13.00 17.76
N ALA A 13 68.20 13.37 17.52
CA ALA A 13 67.18 12.55 16.87
C ALA A 13 66.72 11.24 17.54
N LYS A 14 65.46 11.25 18.00
CA LYS A 14 64.33 10.38 17.57
C LYS A 14 63.12 10.72 18.44
N LEU A 15 62.10 11.38 17.87
CA LEU A 15 60.86 10.75 17.42
C LEU A 15 59.91 10.39 18.57
N LEU A 16 58.89 11.21 18.81
CA LEU A 16 57.56 10.78 19.25
C LEU A 16 56.56 11.91 19.00
N THR A 17 56.04 11.91 17.77
CA THR A 17 54.89 12.69 17.33
C THR A 17 53.65 12.13 18.02
N MET A 18 53.06 12.87 18.96
CA MET A 18 51.77 12.51 19.57
C MET A 18 50.66 12.94 18.61
N MET A 19 50.21 12.02 17.75
CA MET A 19 49.08 12.24 16.85
C MET A 19 47.80 12.03 17.63
N ALA A 20 47.10 13.12 17.96
CA ALA A 20 45.74 13.07 18.49
C ALA A 20 44.80 12.55 17.38
N LEU A 21 44.33 11.30 17.53
CA LEU A 21 43.30 10.72 16.69
C LEU A 21 41.96 11.38 17.04
N GLY A 22 41.61 12.44 16.30
CA GLY A 22 40.25 12.95 16.24
C GLY A 22 39.37 11.95 15.50
N GLY A 23 38.68 11.08 16.25
CA GLY A 23 37.68 10.17 15.71
C GLY A 23 36.44 10.95 15.27
N ALA A 24 36.43 11.39 14.01
CA ALA A 24 35.22 11.82 13.34
C ALA A 24 34.32 10.59 13.14
N CYS A 25 33.39 10.37 14.07
CA CYS A 25 32.28 9.45 13.86
C CYS A 25 31.40 10.04 12.76
N PHE A 26 31.64 9.64 11.51
CA PHE A 26 30.68 9.77 10.44
C PHE A 26 29.52 8.83 10.76
N THR A 27 28.49 9.35 11.42
CA THR A 27 27.20 8.69 11.50
C THR A 27 26.60 8.72 10.10
N LEU A 28 26.76 7.63 9.34
CA LEU A 28 25.95 7.43 8.14
C LEU A 28 24.48 7.32 8.57
N PRO A 29 23.55 8.01 7.90
CA PRO A 29 22.14 7.78 8.15
C PRO A 29 21.80 6.36 7.69
N VAL A 30 21.49 5.49 8.65
CA VAL A 30 20.80 4.24 8.37
C VAL A 30 19.39 4.62 7.98
N SER A 31 19.12 4.73 6.68
CA SER A 31 17.76 4.85 6.17
C SER A 31 17.08 3.51 6.39
N ALA A 32 16.21 3.44 7.39
CA ALA A 32 15.39 2.28 7.63
C ALA A 32 14.17 2.37 6.71
N GLU A 33 14.31 2.10 5.41
CA GLU A 33 13.13 1.95 4.54
C GLU A 33 12.32 0.72 5.03
N ALA A 34 11.28 0.99 5.81
CA ALA A 34 10.16 0.08 5.90
C ALA A 34 9.60 -0.08 4.48
N PHE A 35 9.51 -1.33 4.03
CA PHE A 35 9.09 -1.66 2.67
C PHE A 35 7.59 -1.38 2.49
N LEU A 36 7.27 -0.12 2.23
CA LEU A 36 5.93 0.38 2.06
C LEU A 36 5.81 0.79 0.61
N CYS A 37 5.09 -0.03 -0.16
CA CYS A 37 4.89 0.26 -1.55
C CYS A 37 3.92 1.42 -1.72
N ASP A 38 4.36 2.43 -2.47
CA ASP A 38 3.50 3.48 -2.97
C ASP A 38 2.34 2.86 -3.78
N ALA A 39 1.12 3.34 -3.55
CA ALA A 39 -0.05 2.90 -4.29
C ALA A 39 -1.04 4.04 -4.55
N THR A 40 -1.88 3.90 -5.56
CA THR A 40 -2.93 4.88 -5.90
C THR A 40 -4.22 4.14 -6.26
N GLN A 41 -5.38 4.74 -6.09
CA GLN A 41 -6.62 4.19 -6.62
C GLN A 41 -7.39 5.32 -7.26
N ALA A 42 -7.71 5.16 -8.55
CA ALA A 42 -8.31 6.22 -9.32
C ALA A 42 -9.78 6.48 -8.93
N SER A 43 -10.49 5.46 -8.45
CA SER A 43 -11.87 5.60 -8.01
C SER A 43 -12.32 4.46 -7.10
N ALA A 44 -13.49 4.65 -6.51
CA ALA A 44 -14.23 3.67 -5.72
C ALA A 44 -14.53 2.34 -6.45
N GLN A 45 -14.53 2.35 -7.78
CA GLN A 45 -14.93 1.22 -8.60
C GLN A 45 -13.74 0.40 -9.12
N GLU A 46 -12.52 0.78 -8.73
CA GLU A 46 -11.27 0.15 -9.17
C GLU A 46 -10.46 -0.36 -7.98
N LEU A 47 -9.60 -1.35 -8.17
CA LEU A 47 -8.69 -1.79 -7.11
C LEU A 47 -7.51 -0.83 -6.91
N PRO A 48 -6.95 -0.75 -5.69
CA PRO A 48 -5.73 0.00 -5.48
C PRO A 48 -4.58 -0.57 -6.32
N LEU A 49 -3.85 0.34 -6.94
CA LEU A 49 -2.78 0.08 -7.88
C LEU A 49 -1.43 0.38 -7.25
N LEU A 50 -0.60 -0.64 -7.11
CA LEU A 50 0.79 -0.51 -6.68
C LEU A 50 1.61 0.21 -7.76
N ALA A 51 2.50 1.09 -7.32
CA ALA A 51 3.47 1.72 -8.20
C ALA A 51 4.30 0.68 -8.96
N SER A 52 4.70 1.01 -10.20
CA SER A 52 5.52 0.12 -11.04
C SER A 52 6.83 -0.29 -10.37
N SER A 53 7.40 0.61 -9.55
CA SER A 53 8.62 0.40 -8.77
C SER A 53 8.43 -0.47 -7.52
N CYS A 54 7.20 -0.76 -7.09
CA CYS A 54 6.93 -1.59 -5.91
C CYS A 54 7.50 -3.00 -6.13
N PRO A 55 8.49 -3.43 -5.34
CA PRO A 55 9.04 -4.77 -5.51
C PRO A 55 8.11 -5.80 -4.87
N ILE A 56 7.66 -6.76 -5.64
CA ILE A 56 6.70 -7.80 -5.18
C ILE A 56 7.40 -9.11 -4.83
N GLY A 57 8.72 -9.07 -4.73
CA GLY A 57 9.52 -10.19 -4.24
C GLY A 57 9.58 -11.38 -5.19
N LYS A 58 10.11 -12.50 -4.68
CA LYS A 58 10.23 -13.78 -5.41
C LYS A 58 9.14 -14.74 -4.96
N GLY A 59 8.59 -15.51 -5.90
CA GLY A 59 7.62 -16.57 -5.58
C GLY A 59 8.24 -17.65 -4.70
N LEU A 60 7.51 -18.02 -3.65
CA LEU A 60 7.72 -19.21 -2.83
C LEU A 60 6.78 -20.31 -3.35
N TRP A 61 7.36 -21.31 -3.99
CA TRP A 61 6.60 -22.38 -4.65
C TRP A 61 6.67 -23.67 -3.82
N GLY A 62 5.56 -24.41 -3.77
CA GLY A 62 5.49 -25.69 -3.07
C GLY A 62 5.74 -25.56 -1.56
N LYS A 63 6.74 -26.27 -1.05
CA LYS A 63 7.10 -26.30 0.40
C LYS A 63 8.23 -25.34 0.77
N GLN A 64 8.59 -24.40 -0.12
CA GLN A 64 9.64 -23.41 0.15
C GLN A 64 9.28 -22.56 1.37
N GLN A 65 10.24 -22.40 2.28
CA GLN A 65 10.13 -21.52 3.44
C GLN A 65 10.67 -20.12 3.12
N PRO A 66 10.24 -19.08 3.85
CA PRO A 66 10.86 -17.77 3.82
C PRO A 66 12.36 -17.86 4.06
N ARG A 67 13.11 -16.98 3.39
CA ARG A 67 14.58 -16.92 3.50
C ARG A 67 15.06 -15.76 4.34
N GLY A 68 14.27 -14.68 4.45
CA GLY A 68 14.64 -13.49 5.20
C GLY A 68 14.14 -13.53 6.64
N ASP A 69 14.97 -13.06 7.56
CA ASP A 69 14.61 -12.86 8.97
C ASP A 69 13.61 -11.70 9.15
N GLN A 70 13.60 -10.76 8.19
CA GLN A 70 12.64 -9.67 8.09
C GLN A 70 12.09 -9.61 6.66
N SER A 71 10.90 -10.17 6.48
CA SER A 71 10.25 -10.27 5.18
C SER A 71 8.82 -9.73 5.20
N THR A 72 8.38 -9.26 4.04
CA THR A 72 6.98 -8.95 3.75
C THR A 72 6.50 -9.94 2.69
N PHE A 73 5.27 -10.43 2.83
CA PHE A 73 4.71 -11.44 1.95
C PHE A 73 3.52 -10.91 1.15
N TRP A 74 3.38 -11.38 -0.07
CA TRP A 74 2.25 -11.11 -0.94
C TRP A 74 1.69 -12.42 -1.46
N ILE A 75 0.38 -12.61 -1.50
CA ILE A 75 -0.20 -13.70 -2.27
C ILE A 75 -0.44 -13.18 -3.68
N GLN A 76 0.15 -13.82 -4.69
CA GLN A 76 -0.21 -13.52 -6.07
C GLN A 76 -1.43 -14.37 -6.46
N CYS A 77 -2.58 -13.72 -6.64
CA CYS A 77 -3.82 -14.37 -7.07
C CYS A 77 -3.87 -14.64 -8.59
N GLY A 78 -3.06 -13.94 -9.40
CA GLY A 78 -2.98 -14.19 -10.83
C GLY A 78 -2.26 -13.11 -11.63
N VAL A 79 -2.19 -13.30 -12.94
CA VAL A 79 -1.78 -12.29 -13.92
C VAL A 79 -2.90 -12.20 -14.95
N LEU A 80 -3.54 -11.04 -15.03
CA LEU A 80 -4.73 -10.79 -15.83
C LEU A 80 -4.43 -9.78 -16.93
N SER A 81 -5.27 -9.71 -17.96
CA SER A 81 -5.17 -8.68 -19.01
C SER A 81 -5.57 -7.28 -18.53
N LYS A 82 -6.37 -7.21 -17.46
CA LYS A 82 -6.80 -5.98 -16.79
C LYS A 82 -6.90 -6.22 -15.28
N PRO A 83 -6.83 -5.18 -14.44
CA PRO A 83 -7.10 -5.31 -13.01
C PRO A 83 -8.44 -5.99 -12.77
N LEU A 84 -8.53 -6.76 -11.68
CA LEU A 84 -9.83 -7.27 -11.22
C LEU A 84 -10.76 -6.09 -10.93
N SER A 85 -12.05 -6.29 -11.20
CA SER A 85 -13.08 -5.38 -10.72
C SER A 85 -13.24 -5.52 -9.21
N VAL A 86 -13.80 -4.49 -8.57
CA VAL A 86 -14.13 -4.52 -7.14
C VAL A 86 -15.10 -5.67 -6.82
N ASP A 87 -16.05 -5.98 -7.70
CA ASP A 87 -17.00 -7.08 -7.51
C ASP A 87 -16.35 -8.46 -7.56
N GLU A 88 -15.37 -8.67 -8.44
CA GLU A 88 -14.58 -9.90 -8.44
C GLU A 88 -13.72 -10.03 -7.17
N ALA A 89 -13.17 -8.92 -6.69
CA ALA A 89 -12.38 -8.90 -5.46
C ALA A 89 -13.21 -9.15 -4.18
N LYS A 90 -14.51 -8.83 -4.17
CA LYS A 90 -15.42 -9.15 -3.04
C LYS A 90 -15.45 -10.63 -2.69
N LEU A 91 -15.27 -11.52 -3.68
CA LEU A 91 -15.18 -12.96 -3.43
C LEU A 91 -13.91 -13.33 -2.65
N ILE A 92 -12.84 -12.55 -2.81
CA ILE A 92 -11.57 -12.76 -2.12
C ILE A 92 -11.64 -12.18 -0.70
N TYR A 93 -12.25 -11.00 -0.50
CA TYR A 93 -12.34 -10.32 0.81
C TYR A 93 -12.98 -11.17 1.92
N GLN A 94 -13.81 -12.16 1.57
CA GLN A 94 -14.38 -13.10 2.53
C GLN A 94 -13.36 -14.08 3.13
N HIS A 95 -12.15 -14.13 2.58
CA HIS A 95 -11.12 -15.11 2.92
C HIS A 95 -9.80 -14.50 3.37
N ILE A 96 -9.71 -13.17 3.43
CA ILE A 96 -8.46 -12.46 3.67
C ILE A 96 -8.64 -11.36 4.73
N SER A 97 -7.58 -11.04 5.46
CA SER A 97 -7.54 -9.91 6.41
C SER A 97 -6.96 -8.62 5.82
N THR A 98 -6.45 -8.69 4.59
CA THR A 98 -5.76 -7.58 3.91
C THR A 98 -6.54 -7.15 2.66
N ASP A 99 -5.92 -6.30 1.84
CA ASP A 99 -6.54 -5.74 0.64
C ASP A 99 -6.10 -6.47 -0.64
N VAL A 100 -6.87 -6.36 -1.72
CA VAL A 100 -6.52 -6.86 -3.05
C VAL A 100 -5.98 -5.72 -3.89
N TRP A 101 -4.75 -5.88 -4.36
CA TRP A 101 -3.99 -4.90 -5.10
C TRP A 101 -3.78 -5.35 -6.54
N ALA A 102 -3.74 -4.38 -7.45
CA ALA A 102 -3.29 -4.58 -8.80
C ALA A 102 -1.90 -3.95 -8.97
N LYS A 103 -1.02 -4.57 -9.77
CA LYS A 103 0.22 -3.96 -10.25
C LYS A 103 0.29 -4.09 -11.76
N ILE A 104 0.38 -2.97 -12.48
CA ILE A 104 0.50 -3.00 -13.94
C ILE A 104 1.94 -3.35 -14.34
N GLU A 105 2.07 -4.35 -15.21
CA GLU A 105 3.33 -4.83 -15.78
C GLU A 105 3.16 -5.01 -17.29
N GLY A 106 3.56 -3.99 -18.04
CA GLY A 106 3.34 -3.93 -19.49
C GLY A 106 1.85 -3.88 -19.83
N LYS A 107 1.34 -4.91 -20.50
CA LYS A 107 -0.08 -5.04 -20.89
C LYS A 107 -0.91 -5.84 -19.89
N ASN A 108 -0.30 -6.36 -18.83
CA ASN A 108 -0.96 -7.22 -17.86
C ASN A 108 -1.07 -6.51 -16.50
N ALA A 109 -2.05 -6.92 -15.72
CA ALA A 109 -2.21 -6.56 -14.33
C ALA A 109 -1.96 -7.79 -13.45
N ARG A 110 -0.99 -7.70 -12.55
CA ARG A 110 -0.77 -8.73 -11.54
C ARG A 110 -1.71 -8.48 -10.37
N CYS A 111 -2.46 -9.51 -9.99
CA CYS A 111 -3.32 -9.53 -8.80
C CYS A 111 -2.49 -9.96 -7.60
N LEU A 112 -2.50 -9.14 -6.55
CA LEU A 112 -1.72 -9.32 -5.33
C LEU A 112 -2.63 -9.13 -4.12
N ILE A 113 -2.41 -9.90 -3.06
CA ILE A 113 -3.13 -9.80 -1.79
C ILE A 113 -2.09 -9.61 -0.69
N GLY A 114 -2.29 -8.64 0.19
CA GLY A 114 -1.35 -8.31 1.26
C GLY A 114 -1.21 -6.80 1.44
N PRO A 115 -0.01 -6.31 1.83
CA PRO A 115 1.13 -7.10 2.26
C PRO A 115 0.87 -7.78 3.61
N TYR A 116 1.46 -8.94 3.84
CA TYR A 116 1.45 -9.65 5.12
C TYR A 116 2.81 -9.54 5.79
N GLN A 117 2.80 -9.32 7.11
CA GLN A 117 4.02 -9.30 7.91
C GLN A 117 4.47 -10.70 8.37
N ASP A 118 3.56 -11.67 8.32
CA ASP A 118 3.77 -13.02 8.82
C ASP A 118 3.46 -14.06 7.74
N PHE A 119 4.38 -15.00 7.55
CA PHE A 119 4.25 -16.05 6.54
C PHE A 119 3.14 -17.05 6.87
N SER A 120 2.91 -17.33 8.16
CA SER A 120 1.87 -18.28 8.58
C SER A 120 0.48 -17.77 8.18
N THR A 121 0.22 -16.48 8.38
CA THR A 121 -1.01 -15.79 7.99
C THR A 121 -1.18 -15.79 6.48
N ALA A 122 -0.15 -15.37 5.73
CA ALA A 122 -0.19 -15.41 4.26
C ALA A 122 -0.46 -16.82 3.72
N ASN A 123 0.13 -17.85 4.33
CA ASN A 123 -0.06 -19.25 3.91
C ASN A 123 -1.44 -19.79 4.31
N LYS A 124 -2.00 -19.37 5.45
CA LYS A 124 -3.37 -19.71 5.85
C LYS A 124 -4.39 -19.13 4.87
N GLU A 125 -4.25 -17.86 4.52
CA GLU A 125 -5.16 -17.18 3.61
C GLU A 125 -4.98 -17.65 2.16
N LEU A 126 -3.75 -17.96 1.74
CA LEU A 126 -3.49 -18.62 0.46
C LEU A 126 -4.33 -19.90 0.32
N LYS A 127 -4.38 -20.75 1.36
CA LYS A 127 -5.18 -21.98 1.33
C LYS A 127 -6.68 -21.69 1.19
N ALA A 128 -7.17 -20.60 1.76
CA ALA A 128 -8.56 -20.19 1.61
C ALA A 128 -8.83 -19.68 0.19
N VAL A 129 -7.98 -18.78 -0.32
CA VAL A 129 -8.07 -18.23 -1.68
C VAL A 129 -8.00 -19.31 -2.74
N LYS A 130 -7.11 -20.31 -2.62
CA LYS A 130 -7.00 -21.44 -3.57
C LYS A 130 -8.25 -22.33 -3.64
N LYS A 131 -9.17 -22.27 -2.67
CA LYS A 131 -10.45 -23.00 -2.73
C LYS A 131 -11.40 -22.39 -3.76
N LEU A 132 -11.24 -21.11 -4.06
CA LEU A 132 -11.94 -20.45 -5.14
C LEU A 132 -11.37 -20.94 -6.47
N GLN A 133 -12.24 -21.45 -7.34
CA GLN A 133 -11.83 -22.05 -8.62
C GLN A 133 -10.88 -21.19 -9.47
N PRO A 134 -11.04 -19.85 -9.60
CA PRO A 134 -10.13 -19.05 -10.43
C PRO A 134 -8.73 -18.86 -9.85
N TYR A 135 -8.49 -19.16 -8.56
CA TYR A 135 -7.24 -18.83 -7.87
C TYR A 135 -6.44 -20.06 -7.40
N LYS A 136 -6.68 -21.24 -7.99
CA LYS A 136 -5.94 -22.47 -7.66
C LYS A 136 -4.43 -22.35 -7.82
N GLU A 137 -4.00 -21.57 -8.81
CA GLU A 137 -2.60 -21.30 -9.14
C GLU A 137 -1.99 -20.19 -8.27
N ALA A 138 -2.72 -19.67 -7.28
CA ALA A 138 -2.18 -18.66 -6.38
C ALA A 138 -1.00 -19.23 -5.56
N PHE A 139 -0.04 -18.36 -5.25
CA PHE A 139 1.15 -18.66 -4.47
C PHE A 139 1.65 -17.44 -3.69
N VAL A 140 2.45 -17.66 -2.64
CA VAL A 140 3.04 -16.57 -1.85
C VAL A 140 4.33 -16.08 -2.51
N ARG A 141 4.60 -14.79 -2.43
CA ARG A 141 5.86 -14.13 -2.79
C ARG A 141 6.48 -13.52 -1.54
N GLU A 142 7.81 -13.55 -1.47
CA GLU A 142 8.59 -12.99 -0.38
C GLU A 142 9.42 -11.80 -0.86
N VAL A 143 9.29 -10.69 -0.15
CA VAL A 143 10.17 -9.53 -0.21
C VAL A 143 11.05 -9.54 1.04
N VAL A 144 12.35 -9.75 0.87
CA VAL A 144 13.33 -9.64 1.97
C VAL A 144 13.74 -8.17 2.12
N LYS A 145 13.74 -7.66 3.35
CA LYS A 145 14.17 -6.29 3.65
C LYS A 145 15.63 -6.07 3.22
N GLY A 146 15.90 -4.97 2.50
CA GLY A 146 17.23 -4.64 1.98
C GLY A 146 17.64 -5.37 0.70
N ALA A 147 16.78 -6.21 0.12
CA ALA A 147 17.05 -6.80 -1.19
C ALA A 147 16.82 -5.76 -2.30
N PRO A 148 17.76 -5.60 -3.26
CA PRO A 148 17.58 -4.68 -4.38
C PRO A 148 16.33 -5.07 -5.21
N PRO A 149 15.59 -4.10 -5.76
CA PRO A 149 14.42 -4.37 -6.59
C PRO A 149 14.83 -5.26 -7.76
N VAL A 150 14.33 -6.49 -7.77
CA VAL A 150 14.57 -7.43 -8.87
C VAL A 150 13.69 -7.00 -10.03
N VAL A 151 14.24 -6.14 -10.90
CA VAL A 151 13.76 -6.01 -12.27
C VAL A 151 14.01 -7.37 -12.90
N GLU A 152 12.93 -8.10 -13.19
CA GLU A 152 12.97 -9.41 -13.79
C GLU A 152 13.59 -9.27 -15.19
N LYS A 153 14.91 -9.43 -15.30
CA LYS A 153 15.59 -9.55 -16.58
C LYS A 153 15.11 -10.86 -17.18
N THR A 154 14.24 -10.77 -18.17
CA THR A 154 13.80 -11.88 -19.02
C THR A 154 15.02 -12.65 -19.50
N LYS A 155 15.33 -13.76 -18.84
CA LYS A 155 16.34 -14.70 -19.30
C LYS A 155 15.69 -15.47 -20.45
N LEU A 156 16.06 -15.11 -21.67
CA LEU A 156 15.73 -15.83 -22.89
C LEU A 156 15.97 -17.32 -22.68
N ALA A 157 14.88 -18.10 -22.68
CA ALA A 157 14.96 -19.54 -22.80
C ALA A 157 15.47 -19.89 -24.22
N PRO A 158 16.39 -20.84 -24.39
CA PRO A 158 16.81 -21.29 -25.70
C PRO A 158 15.64 -21.92 -26.45
N ALA A 159 15.55 -21.58 -27.74
CA ALA A 159 14.53 -22.03 -28.67
C ALA A 159 14.42 -23.56 -28.71
N VAL A 160 13.26 -24.08 -28.31
CA VAL A 160 12.82 -25.43 -28.70
C VAL A 160 12.14 -25.32 -30.05
N VAL A 161 12.74 -26.01 -31.00
CA VAL A 161 12.37 -26.14 -32.41
C VAL A 161 10.89 -26.53 -32.54
N SER A 162 10.06 -25.62 -33.04
CA SER A 162 8.69 -25.90 -33.45
C SER A 162 8.68 -26.36 -34.91
N LYS A 163 8.25 -27.60 -35.15
CA LYS A 163 7.80 -28.05 -36.47
C LYS A 163 6.34 -27.60 -36.67
N SER A 164 6.08 -26.96 -37.80
CA SER A 164 4.78 -26.49 -38.28
C SER A 164 4.13 -27.49 -39.26
N SER A 165 2.81 -27.32 -39.45
CA SER A 165 1.90 -27.75 -40.55
C SER A 165 0.85 -28.80 -40.14
N THR A 166 -0.43 -28.50 -39.84
CA THR A 166 -1.60 -27.86 -40.53
C THR A 166 -2.72 -28.93 -40.88
N PRO A 167 -3.94 -28.62 -41.40
CA PRO A 167 -5.21 -28.66 -40.64
C PRO A 167 -6.44 -29.29 -41.37
N LYS A 168 -7.49 -29.79 -40.67
CA LYS A 168 -8.92 -29.96 -41.12
C LYS A 168 -9.69 -30.81 -40.08
N ALA A 169 -11.01 -30.80 -39.88
CA ALA A 169 -12.20 -30.28 -40.58
C ALA A 169 -13.33 -30.06 -39.54
N ALA A 170 -14.14 -28.99 -39.63
CA ALA A 170 -15.53 -28.95 -40.14
C ALA A 170 -16.65 -29.61 -39.27
N THR A 171 -17.58 -28.73 -38.91
CA THR A 171 -18.89 -28.73 -38.19
C THR A 171 -19.91 -29.84 -38.54
N PRO A 172 -21.01 -30.06 -37.74
CA PRO A 172 -22.22 -29.21 -37.84
C PRO A 172 -23.07 -28.94 -36.56
N ALA A 173 -23.51 -27.68 -36.47
CA ALA A 173 -24.85 -27.12 -36.17
C ALA A 173 -25.85 -27.70 -35.13
N ARG A 174 -26.50 -26.71 -34.46
CA ARG A 174 -27.88 -26.66 -33.90
C ARG A 174 -28.06 -27.36 -32.54
N GLN A 175 -28.61 -26.72 -31.50
CA GLN A 175 -29.96 -26.14 -31.47
C GLN A 175 -30.10 -24.93 -30.54
N SER A 176 -30.73 -23.90 -31.08
CA SER A 176 -31.49 -22.89 -30.35
C SER A 176 -32.94 -23.38 -30.26
N THR A 177 -33.54 -23.34 -29.08
CA THR A 177 -35.00 -23.28 -28.94
C THR A 177 -35.36 -22.36 -27.79
N THR A 178 -35.99 -21.25 -28.16
CA THR A 178 -36.77 -20.31 -27.37
C THR A 178 -38.06 -20.97 -26.90
N ILE A 179 -38.40 -20.90 -25.60
CA ILE A 179 -39.79 -20.77 -25.12
C ILE A 179 -39.80 -19.93 -23.83
N ILE A 180 -40.57 -18.83 -23.84
CA ILE A 180 -41.03 -18.00 -22.70
C ILE A 180 -42.55 -17.78 -22.97
N PRO A 181 -43.42 -17.36 -22.02
CA PRO A 181 -43.83 -17.88 -20.70
C PRO A 181 -45.36 -18.23 -20.71
N PRO A 182 -46.03 -18.39 -19.55
CA PRO A 182 -46.79 -17.23 -19.05
C PRO A 182 -46.77 -17.02 -17.53
N ALA A 183 -47.11 -15.78 -17.18
CA ALA A 183 -47.20 -15.20 -15.85
C ALA A 183 -48.29 -15.81 -14.95
N SER A 184 -48.10 -15.64 -13.64
CA SER A 184 -49.23 -15.41 -12.72
C SER A 184 -48.88 -14.26 -11.78
N SER A 185 -49.69 -13.21 -11.87
CA SER A 185 -49.69 -12.02 -11.04
C SER A 185 -50.90 -12.05 -10.10
N ALA A 186 -50.81 -11.21 -9.06
CA ALA A 186 -51.82 -10.80 -8.08
C ALA A 186 -51.94 -11.71 -6.83
N LYS A 187 -51.92 -11.17 -5.61
CA LYS A 187 -52.68 -9.99 -5.17
C LYS A 187 -52.03 -9.27 -3.96
N ILE A 188 -51.97 -7.94 -4.05
CA ILE A 188 -51.63 -6.96 -3.00
C ILE A 188 -52.86 -6.72 -2.12
N GLU A 189 -52.70 -6.42 -0.80
CA GLU A 189 -53.37 -5.30 -0.09
C GLU A 189 -52.97 -5.13 1.40
N PRO A 190 -53.25 -3.99 2.09
CA PRO A 190 -52.20 -3.04 2.49
C PRO A 190 -52.23 -2.66 3.99
N ILE A 191 -51.18 -2.03 4.51
CA ILE A 191 -51.26 -1.26 5.77
C ILE A 191 -50.73 0.16 5.57
N LYS A 192 -51.72 1.03 5.32
CA LYS A 192 -51.92 2.43 5.73
C LYS A 192 -50.68 3.23 6.19
N THR A 193 -50.35 4.19 5.34
CA THR A 193 -49.69 5.47 5.63
C THR A 193 -50.50 6.34 6.60
N VAL A 194 -49.84 7.02 7.54
CA VAL A 194 -50.12 8.41 7.95
C VAL A 194 -48.78 9.09 8.28
N PRO A 195 -48.58 10.38 7.94
CA PRO A 195 -47.28 10.93 7.61
C PRO A 195 -46.62 11.64 8.78
N GLU A 196 -45.31 11.49 8.91
CA GLU A 196 -44.52 12.37 9.76
C GLU A 196 -43.27 12.80 9.01
N LYS A 197 -43.42 13.98 8.39
CA LYS A 197 -42.38 15.00 8.20
C LYS A 197 -40.98 14.42 8.07
N ALA A 198 -40.54 14.21 6.82
CA ALA A 198 -39.13 14.08 6.49
C ALA A 198 -38.40 15.33 6.97
N ALA A 199 -37.95 15.28 8.23
CA ALA A 199 -36.90 16.14 8.72
C ALA A 199 -35.69 15.81 7.86
N ALA A 200 -35.21 16.83 7.14
CA ALA A 200 -33.94 16.77 6.45
C ALA A 200 -32.91 16.14 7.39
N LYS A 201 -32.31 15.02 6.97
CA LYS A 201 -31.19 14.43 7.68
C LYS A 201 -30.14 15.53 7.80
N SER A 202 -29.87 15.97 9.02
CA SER A 202 -28.74 16.83 9.31
C SER A 202 -27.49 16.03 8.93
N ASP A 203 -26.77 16.46 7.90
CA ASP A 203 -25.46 15.97 7.48
C ASP A 203 -24.39 16.31 8.55
N LYS A 204 -24.62 15.90 9.79
CA LYS A 204 -23.63 16.04 10.84
C LYS A 204 -22.58 14.97 10.61
N LEU A 205 -21.51 15.35 9.91
CA LEU A 205 -20.28 14.58 9.77
C LEU A 205 -19.78 14.18 11.16
N GLU A 206 -20.07 12.95 11.57
CA GLU A 206 -19.50 12.40 12.79
C GLU A 206 -18.06 11.98 12.49
N ILE A 207 -17.11 12.65 13.15
CA ILE A 207 -15.68 12.44 12.94
C ILE A 207 -15.06 11.93 14.24
N SER A 208 -14.46 10.74 14.17
CA SER A 208 -13.65 10.16 15.24
C SER A 208 -12.17 10.31 14.91
N ILE A 209 -11.33 10.70 15.88
CA ILE A 209 -9.87 10.75 15.67
C ILE A 209 -9.26 9.40 16.04
N ARG A 210 -8.58 8.75 15.08
CA ARG A 210 -7.98 7.42 15.29
C ARG A 210 -6.49 7.45 15.59
N ARG A 211 -5.79 8.44 15.06
CA ARG A 211 -4.38 8.72 15.38
C ARG A 211 -4.21 10.21 15.55
N GLU A 212 -3.36 10.60 16.48
CA GLU A 212 -2.90 11.97 16.60
C GLU A 212 -1.46 12.00 17.11
N LEU A 213 -0.75 13.06 16.76
CA LEU A 213 0.64 13.28 17.15
C LEU A 213 0.99 14.76 17.08
N LYS A 214 1.75 15.25 18.05
CA LYS A 214 2.37 16.57 17.98
C LYS A 214 3.86 16.43 17.67
N VAL A 215 4.34 17.15 16.67
CA VAL A 215 5.77 17.26 16.30
C VAL A 215 6.12 18.74 16.25
N GLY A 216 6.85 19.22 17.26
CA GLY A 216 7.08 20.65 17.46
C GLY A 216 5.75 21.40 17.61
N ASN A 217 5.52 22.39 16.74
CA ASN A 217 4.30 23.18 16.73
C ASN A 217 3.18 22.58 15.86
N LEU A 218 3.45 21.52 15.11
CA LEU A 218 2.47 20.88 14.23
C LEU A 218 1.70 19.81 14.98
N HIS A 219 0.38 19.83 14.88
CA HIS A 219 -0.50 18.81 15.43
C HIS A 219 -1.19 18.04 14.29
N PHE A 220 -0.83 16.78 14.12
CA PHE A 220 -1.38 15.89 13.11
C PHE A 220 -2.51 15.05 13.67
N LYS A 221 -3.57 14.85 12.90
CA LYS A 221 -4.71 14.00 13.22
C LYS A 221 -5.16 13.18 12.02
N VAL A 222 -5.46 11.90 12.23
CA VAL A 222 -6.05 11.00 11.23
C VAL A 222 -7.53 10.79 11.58
N PRO A 223 -8.46 11.48 10.89
CA PRO A 223 -9.89 11.34 11.11
C PRO A 223 -10.44 10.04 10.51
N TYR A 224 -11.51 9.53 11.13
CA TYR A 224 -12.33 8.43 10.69
C TYR A 224 -13.80 8.82 10.72
N LEU A 225 -14.58 8.36 9.72
CA LEU A 225 -15.99 8.70 9.54
C LEU A 225 -16.78 7.39 9.70
N PRO A 226 -17.21 7.03 10.93
CA PRO A 226 -17.81 5.72 11.21
C PRO A 226 -19.15 5.48 10.54
N PHE A 227 -19.88 6.53 10.21
CA PHE A 227 -21.25 6.47 9.67
C PHE A 227 -21.36 7.06 8.27
N SER A 228 -20.26 7.21 7.54
CA SER A 228 -20.33 7.62 6.14
C SER A 228 -20.42 6.43 5.20
N ASP A 229 -21.03 6.66 4.04
CA ASP A 229 -21.04 5.71 2.91
C ASP A 229 -19.71 5.76 2.12
N ASP A 230 -18.67 6.42 2.67
CA ASP A 230 -17.37 6.53 2.04
C ASP A 230 -16.63 5.19 2.07
N GLN A 231 -15.73 4.97 1.11
CA GLN A 231 -14.95 3.75 1.08
C GLN A 231 -13.94 3.69 2.20
N PHE A 232 -13.59 2.47 2.60
CA PHE A 232 -12.49 2.21 3.50
C PHE A 232 -11.64 1.04 3.02
N TYR A 233 -10.42 0.93 3.53
CA TYR A 233 -9.61 -0.27 3.41
C TYR A 233 -9.11 -0.71 4.78
N MET A 234 -8.69 -1.96 4.91
CA MET A 234 -8.19 -2.50 6.18
C MET A 234 -6.66 -2.40 6.24
N GLU A 235 -6.15 -1.81 7.32
CA GLU A 235 -4.72 -1.83 7.64
C GLU A 235 -4.57 -1.89 9.17
N TYR A 236 -3.72 -2.81 9.66
CA TYR A 236 -3.62 -3.16 11.09
C TYR A 236 -4.97 -3.56 11.72
N ASP A 237 -5.79 -4.33 10.99
CA ASP A 237 -7.13 -4.77 11.41
C ASP A 237 -8.12 -3.62 11.71
N ILE A 238 -7.84 -2.43 11.18
CA ILE A 238 -8.61 -1.20 11.41
C ILE A 238 -9.05 -0.61 10.04
N PRO A 239 -10.32 -0.17 9.88
CA PRO A 239 -10.82 0.32 8.59
C PRO A 239 -10.49 1.81 8.36
N TRP A 240 -9.61 2.17 7.45
CA TRP A 240 -9.25 3.57 7.18
C TRP A 240 -10.07 4.17 6.04
N ASN A 241 -10.62 5.37 6.26
CA ASN A 241 -11.38 6.08 5.24
C ASN A 241 -10.54 6.34 3.99
N ARG A 242 -11.19 6.30 2.84
CA ARG A 242 -10.63 6.68 1.56
C ARG A 242 -11.49 7.75 0.93
N LEU A 243 -11.00 8.97 0.94
CA LEU A 243 -11.74 10.14 0.47
C LEU A 243 -11.08 10.73 -0.77
N ASP A 244 -11.84 11.44 -1.58
CA ASP A 244 -11.29 12.34 -2.59
C ASP A 244 -10.76 13.64 -1.93
N PHE A 245 -10.08 14.48 -2.70
CA PHE A 245 -9.44 15.68 -2.14
C PHE A 245 -10.46 16.70 -1.61
N ALA A 246 -11.60 16.87 -2.30
CA ALA A 246 -12.62 17.82 -1.89
C ALA A 246 -13.21 17.42 -0.52
N ARG A 247 -13.51 16.13 -0.35
CA ARG A 247 -14.04 15.57 0.89
C ARG A 247 -12.99 15.58 2.00
N ALA A 248 -11.74 15.24 1.70
CA ALA A 248 -10.64 15.30 2.66
C ALA A 248 -10.43 16.72 3.22
N ASN A 249 -10.42 17.73 2.35
CA ASN A 249 -10.35 19.13 2.79
C ASN A 249 -11.53 19.52 3.67
N HIS A 250 -12.74 19.17 3.26
CA HIS A 250 -13.93 19.48 4.04
C HIS A 250 -13.86 18.84 5.44
N VAL A 251 -13.43 17.59 5.56
CA VAL A 251 -13.22 16.92 6.85
C VAL A 251 -12.20 17.66 7.71
N CYS A 252 -11.07 18.09 7.14
CA CYS A 252 -10.07 18.85 7.91
C CYS A 252 -10.58 20.24 8.32
N GLN A 253 -11.32 20.94 7.44
CA GLN A 253 -11.93 22.23 7.74
C GLN A 253 -12.94 22.14 8.88
N VAL A 254 -13.76 21.10 8.93
CA VAL A 254 -14.69 20.84 10.05
C VAL A 254 -13.95 20.66 11.38
N LEU A 255 -12.72 20.15 11.35
CA LEU A 255 -11.84 20.04 12.52
C LEU A 255 -11.07 21.33 12.84
N GLY A 256 -11.23 22.40 12.05
CA GLY A 256 -10.44 23.63 12.15
C GLY A 256 -8.96 23.41 11.81
N MET A 257 -8.69 22.53 10.85
CA MET A 257 -7.37 22.09 10.42
C MET A 257 -7.30 22.08 8.88
N GLU A 258 -6.13 21.84 8.32
CA GLU A 258 -5.91 21.76 6.87
C GLU A 258 -5.28 20.43 6.49
N VAL A 259 -5.35 20.04 5.22
CA VAL A 259 -4.50 18.94 4.72
C VAL A 259 -3.04 19.41 4.70
N PRO A 260 -2.07 18.54 5.02
CA PRO A 260 -0.67 18.92 5.11
C PRO A 260 -0.06 19.37 3.78
N ASN A 261 0.82 20.36 3.81
CA ASN A 261 1.72 20.63 2.69
C ASN A 261 2.92 19.66 2.71
N PRO A 262 3.71 19.58 1.62
CA PRO A 262 4.86 18.67 1.55
C PRO A 262 5.89 18.87 2.66
N GLN A 263 6.12 20.10 3.13
CA GLN A 263 7.09 20.39 4.19
C GLN A 263 6.62 19.86 5.56
N GLN A 264 5.34 20.05 5.88
CA GLN A 264 4.71 19.48 7.08
C GLN A 264 4.73 17.94 7.02
N TRP A 265 4.49 17.35 5.85
CA TRP A 265 4.59 15.90 5.65
C TRP A 265 5.99 15.37 5.94
N GLN A 266 7.03 16.01 5.39
CA GLN A 266 8.42 15.62 5.66
C GLN A 266 8.77 15.74 7.16
N THR A 267 8.21 16.73 7.87
CA THR A 267 8.39 16.86 9.32
C THR A 267 7.83 15.66 10.07
N LEU A 268 6.66 15.14 9.66
CA LEU A 268 6.08 13.93 10.25
C LEU A 268 6.93 12.68 9.93
N LEU A 269 7.40 12.52 8.70
CA LEU A 269 8.23 11.38 8.31
C LEU A 269 9.55 11.35 9.08
N ALA A 270 10.17 12.50 9.30
CA ALA A 270 11.41 12.62 10.06
C ALA A 270 11.26 12.22 11.55
N ALA A 271 10.03 12.22 12.09
CA ALA A 271 9.78 11.75 13.45
C ALA A 271 9.82 10.22 13.59
N ASP A 272 9.72 9.47 12.49
CA ASP A 272 9.77 7.98 12.44
C ASP A 272 8.81 7.26 13.41
N VAL A 273 7.62 7.83 13.65
CA VAL A 273 6.62 7.26 14.57
C VAL A 273 5.44 6.58 13.89
N MET A 274 5.30 6.72 12.58
CA MET A 274 4.11 6.22 11.87
C MET A 274 3.99 4.69 11.99
N LYS A 275 5.10 3.97 11.80
CA LYS A 275 5.11 2.51 11.87
C LYS A 275 4.89 2.00 13.30
N SER A 276 5.58 2.58 14.28
CA SER A 276 5.47 2.15 15.69
C SER A 276 4.07 2.41 16.25
N HIS A 277 3.40 3.46 15.78
CA HIS A 277 2.04 3.82 16.21
C HIS A 277 0.96 3.31 15.23
N GLN A 278 1.31 2.41 14.30
CA GLN A 278 0.36 1.76 13.38
C GLN A 278 -0.55 2.75 12.65
N TRP A 279 0.04 3.79 12.07
CA TRP A 279 -0.64 4.71 11.14
C TRP A 279 -0.86 3.99 9.81
N PRO A 280 -1.91 4.28 9.04
CA PRO A 280 -2.04 3.71 7.71
C PRO A 280 -0.90 4.18 6.81
N MET A 281 -0.18 3.27 6.17
CA MET A 281 1.00 3.56 5.36
C MET A 281 0.95 2.91 3.97
N TYR A 282 -0.03 2.06 3.67
CA TYR A 282 -0.12 1.41 2.36
C TYR A 282 -0.64 2.34 1.25
N LEU A 283 -1.50 3.29 1.61
CA LEU A 283 -1.96 4.34 0.70
C LEU A 283 -1.36 5.69 1.08
N PRO A 284 -1.07 6.56 0.10
CA PRO A 284 -0.62 7.91 0.37
C PRO A 284 -1.72 8.72 1.04
N TYR A 285 -1.31 9.82 1.65
CA TYR A 285 -2.21 10.81 2.23
C TYR A 285 -2.47 11.94 1.24
N TRP A 286 -3.62 12.58 1.38
CA TRP A 286 -3.85 13.86 0.75
C TRP A 286 -2.94 14.93 1.33
N GLY A 287 -2.25 15.63 0.44
CA GLY A 287 -1.57 16.88 0.73
C GLY A 287 -2.15 18.04 -0.05
N ALA A 288 -1.76 19.25 0.33
CA ALA A 288 -2.14 20.48 -0.35
C ALA A 288 -1.95 20.40 -1.88
N ASP A 289 -2.74 21.18 -2.61
CA ASP A 289 -2.71 21.26 -4.08
C ASP A 289 -2.98 19.94 -4.82
N ASN A 290 -3.84 19.05 -4.29
CA ASN A 290 -4.14 17.71 -4.85
C ASN A 290 -2.93 16.74 -4.87
N SER A 291 -1.96 16.94 -3.98
CA SER A 291 -0.79 16.08 -3.93
C SER A 291 -1.05 14.77 -3.18
N ALA A 292 -0.43 13.69 -3.64
CA ALA A 292 -0.34 12.42 -2.93
C ALA A 292 0.99 12.36 -2.18
N LEU A 293 0.90 12.25 -0.86
CA LEU A 293 2.01 12.22 0.08
C LEU A 293 2.29 10.79 0.49
N PHE A 294 3.37 10.22 -0.04
CA PHE A 294 3.74 8.84 0.23
C PHE A 294 4.62 8.73 1.47
N THR A 295 4.47 7.64 2.24
CA THR A 295 5.31 7.36 3.40
C THR A 295 6.75 7.03 3.04
N SER A 296 7.03 6.79 1.75
CA SER A 296 8.38 6.73 1.18
C SER A 296 9.07 8.10 1.08
N GLY A 297 8.35 9.20 1.38
CA GLY A 297 8.82 10.57 1.19
C GLY A 297 8.56 11.12 -0.21
N ARG A 298 8.09 10.30 -1.15
CA ARG A 298 7.69 10.76 -2.48
C ARG A 298 6.45 11.65 -2.39
N VAL A 299 6.39 12.67 -3.24
CA VAL A 299 5.21 13.51 -3.45
C VAL A 299 4.90 13.54 -4.94
N THR A 300 3.64 13.29 -5.31
CA THR A 300 3.22 13.35 -6.73
C THR A 300 1.92 14.12 -6.86
N GLN A 301 1.71 14.77 -8.01
CA GLN A 301 0.42 15.39 -8.27
C GLN A 301 -0.63 14.44 -8.82
N THR A 302 -1.88 14.69 -8.46
CA THR A 302 -3.02 13.86 -8.86
C THR A 302 -4.19 14.71 -9.34
N SER A 303 -5.22 14.06 -9.89
CA SER A 303 -6.43 14.71 -10.39
C SER A 303 -7.39 15.19 -9.28
N GLY A 304 -7.09 14.93 -8.01
CA GLY A 304 -7.98 15.21 -6.87
C GLY A 304 -9.12 14.19 -6.68
N LYS A 305 -9.33 13.28 -7.64
CA LYS A 305 -10.42 12.27 -7.62
C LYS A 305 -10.01 10.92 -7.04
N SER A 306 -8.71 10.68 -6.85
CA SER A 306 -8.19 9.44 -6.26
C SER A 306 -8.76 9.25 -4.85
N LEU A 307 -8.81 8.01 -4.35
CA LEU A 307 -9.26 7.77 -2.97
C LEU A 307 -8.08 7.44 -2.08
N LEU A 308 -7.67 8.43 -1.27
CA LEU A 308 -6.45 8.42 -0.47
C LEU A 308 -6.76 8.53 1.04
N ASN A 309 -5.73 8.31 1.86
CA ASN A 309 -5.81 8.55 3.30
C ASN A 309 -5.98 10.05 3.60
N VAL A 310 -6.63 10.36 4.71
CA VAL A 310 -6.81 11.73 5.18
C VAL A 310 -6.00 11.95 6.44
N MET A 311 -5.24 13.04 6.45
CA MET A 311 -4.59 13.57 7.64
C MET A 311 -4.79 15.07 7.65
N CYS A 312 -5.08 15.60 8.83
CA CYS A 312 -5.25 17.02 9.05
C CYS A 312 -4.10 17.53 9.94
N VAL A 313 -3.65 18.75 9.68
CA VAL A 313 -2.60 19.44 10.43
C VAL A 313 -3.03 20.86 10.79
N LYS A 314 -2.53 21.34 11.93
CA LYS A 314 -2.54 22.76 12.34
C LYS A 314 -1.25 23.10 13.06
#